data_AF-A0AAV6L148-F1
#
_entry.id   AF-A0AAV6L148-F1
#
_cell.length_a   1.000
_cell.length_b   1.000
_cell.length_c   1.000
_cell.angle_alpha   90.00
_cell.angle_beta   90.00
_cell.angle_gamma   90.00
#
_symmetry.space_group_name_H-M   'P 1'
#
loop_
_entity.id
_entity.type
_entity.pdbx_description
1 polymer ?
#
loop_
_entity_poly.entity_id
_entity_poly.type
_entity_poly.pdbx_seq_one_letter_code
_entity_poly.pdbx_strand_id
1 'polypeptide(L)'
;MPINSSSSTSYHSSPNPSVMCLCGIRAPLRTSNSEDNPGRRFFGCINYKEYNGCTYFDWFDPPTCARGMDYGRKMVKKNLALEAQIAELKKTNEAHIAELKKSNESLIEKIEELLTINEEQKHEMEGQRVVIEALMKKSTVHEANWNKMKIALLVLFLVVICMWVKPNDAV
;
A
#
# COMPACT_ATOMS: atom_id res chain seq x y z
N MET A 1 -25.35 80.49 30.13
CA MET A 1 -26.30 80.12 29.07
C MET A 1 -26.05 78.66 28.70
N PRO A 2 -27.02 77.74 28.83
CA PRO A 2 -26.84 76.38 28.35
C PRO A 2 -27.20 76.30 26.86
N ILE A 3 -26.33 75.67 26.07
CA ILE A 3 -26.59 75.35 24.66
C ILE A 3 -27.34 74.02 24.62
N ASN A 4 -28.63 74.10 24.28
CA ASN A 4 -29.44 72.96 23.89
C ASN A 4 -29.10 72.63 22.43
N SER A 5 -28.51 71.46 22.19
CA SER A 5 -28.32 70.92 20.84
C SER A 5 -28.92 69.54 20.77
N SER A 6 -30.22 69.51 20.48
CA SER A 6 -30.94 68.31 20.07
C SER A 6 -30.36 67.81 18.74
N SER A 7 -29.56 66.75 18.79
CA SER A 7 -29.12 66.05 17.58
C SER A 7 -30.14 64.99 17.21
N SER A 8 -31.14 65.39 16.42
CA SER A 8 -32.04 64.49 15.72
C SER A 8 -31.24 63.72 14.67
N THR A 9 -30.79 62.51 15.00
CA THR A 9 -30.17 61.59 14.05
C THR A 9 -31.30 60.93 13.24
N SER A 10 -31.55 61.49 12.06
CA SER A 10 -32.34 60.85 11.01
C SER A 10 -31.60 59.60 10.54
N TYR A 11 -32.02 58.44 11.04
CA TYR A 11 -31.58 57.14 10.54
C TYR A 11 -31.98 57.00 9.07
N HIS A 12 -31.04 57.32 8.18
CA HIS A 12 -31.14 56.97 6.77
C HIS A 12 -31.37 55.47 6.64
N SER A 13 -32.54 55.13 6.08
CA SER A 13 -33.01 53.78 5.81
C SER A 13 -32.08 53.10 4.81
N SER A 14 -31.15 52.28 5.31
CA SER A 14 -30.40 51.36 4.44
C SER A 14 -31.33 50.26 3.93
N PRO A 15 -31.20 49.82 2.66
CA PRO A 15 -32.04 48.82 2.03
C PRO A 15 -31.58 47.42 2.48
N ASN A 16 -31.67 47.13 3.77
CA ASN A 16 -31.48 45.76 4.24
C ASN A 16 -32.76 44.97 3.93
N PRO A 17 -32.68 43.78 3.32
CA PRO A 17 -33.84 42.92 3.15
C PRO A 17 -34.50 42.73 4.51
N SER A 18 -35.82 42.86 4.56
CA SER A 18 -36.57 42.68 5.80
C SER A 18 -36.55 41.21 6.20
N VAL A 19 -35.47 40.78 6.83
CA VAL A 19 -35.33 39.45 7.42
C VAL A 19 -36.35 39.34 8.56
N MET A 20 -37.20 38.33 8.50
CA MET A 20 -38.23 38.07 9.50
C MET A 20 -37.80 36.91 10.38
N CYS A 21 -38.00 37.03 11.69
CA CYS A 21 -37.81 35.93 12.62
C CYS A 21 -38.99 34.95 12.56
N LEU A 22 -38.89 33.85 13.30
CA LEU A 22 -39.93 32.82 13.38
C LEU A 22 -41.24 33.31 14.00
N CYS A 23 -41.24 34.43 14.72
CA CYS A 23 -42.46 35.08 15.22
C CYS A 23 -43.21 35.87 14.13
N GLY A 24 -42.69 35.94 12.90
CA GLY A 24 -43.22 36.82 11.84
C GLY A 24 -42.89 38.30 12.03
N ILE A 25 -41.96 38.62 12.94
CA ILE A 25 -41.53 39.99 13.25
C ILE A 25 -40.18 40.26 12.59
N ARG A 26 -39.91 41.51 12.21
CA ARG A 26 -38.59 41.90 11.65
C ARG A 26 -37.46 41.60 12.64
N ALA A 27 -36.47 40.83 12.20
CA ALA A 27 -35.24 40.58 12.93
C ALA A 27 -34.28 41.77 12.75
N PRO A 28 -33.92 42.53 13.80
CA PRO A 28 -32.93 43.60 13.70
C PRO A 28 -31.53 43.05 13.41
N LEU A 29 -30.75 43.83 12.65
CA LEU A 29 -29.33 43.59 12.41
C LEU A 29 -28.51 44.12 13.61
N ARG A 30 -27.87 43.21 14.35
CA ARG A 30 -27.04 43.50 15.52
C ARG A 30 -25.57 43.20 15.23
N THR A 31 -24.68 43.72 16.07
CA THR A 31 -23.25 43.41 16.05
C THR A 31 -22.93 42.55 17.27
N SER A 32 -22.23 41.43 17.06
CA SER A 32 -21.79 40.56 18.14
C SER A 32 -20.66 41.20 18.92
N ASN A 33 -20.77 41.13 20.24
CA ASN A 33 -19.74 41.53 21.20
C ASN A 33 -19.18 40.30 21.94
N SER A 34 -19.41 39.09 21.43
CA SER A 34 -18.85 37.86 22.00
C SER A 34 -17.35 37.77 21.74
N GLU A 35 -16.61 37.12 22.63
CA GLU A 35 -15.17 36.89 22.47
C GLU A 35 -14.84 36.09 21.20
N ASP A 36 -15.70 35.12 20.83
CA ASP A 36 -15.49 34.29 19.63
C ASP A 36 -15.77 35.00 18.30
N ASN A 37 -16.58 36.06 18.30
CA ASN A 37 -17.09 36.70 17.08
C ASN A 37 -17.20 38.23 17.21
N PRO A 38 -16.16 38.94 17.70
CA PRO A 38 -16.25 40.37 17.95
C PRO A 38 -16.47 41.13 16.64
N GLY A 39 -17.44 42.05 16.63
CA GLY A 39 -17.73 42.90 15.49
C GLY A 39 -18.50 42.24 14.35
N ARG A 40 -18.73 40.91 14.38
CA ARG A 40 -19.50 40.22 13.33
C ARG A 40 -20.99 40.54 13.46
N ARG A 41 -21.66 40.85 12.34
CA ARG A 41 -23.07 41.26 12.33
C ARG A 41 -24.00 40.07 12.11
N PHE A 42 -25.15 40.08 12.75
CA PHE A 42 -26.15 39.01 12.67
C PHE A 42 -27.58 39.56 12.76
N PHE A 43 -28.54 38.85 12.18
CA PHE A 43 -29.97 39.04 12.44
C PHE A 43 -30.39 38.13 13.58
N GLY A 44 -31.20 38.66 14.50
CA GLY A 44 -31.77 37.83 15.56
C GLY A 44 -33.12 38.35 16.01
N CYS A 45 -33.95 37.49 16.62
CA CYS A 45 -35.24 37.92 17.13
C CYS A 45 -35.11 39.11 18.08
N ILE A 46 -36.02 40.08 17.98
CA ILE A 46 -36.00 41.23 18.88
C ILE A 46 -36.30 40.80 20.32
N ASN A 47 -37.22 39.85 20.50
CA ASN A 47 -37.68 39.33 21.78
C ASN A 47 -36.88 38.11 22.24
N TYR A 48 -35.67 37.84 21.72
CA TYR A 48 -34.90 36.61 22.03
C TYR A 48 -34.61 36.35 23.52
N LYS A 49 -34.78 37.36 24.39
CA LYS A 49 -34.63 37.29 25.85
C LYS A 49 -35.95 37.15 26.61
N GLU A 50 -37.07 37.24 25.92
CA GLU A 50 -38.41 37.10 26.50
C GLU A 50 -38.83 35.62 26.51
N TYR A 51 -39.71 35.26 27.44
CA TYR A 51 -40.21 33.89 27.61
C TYR A 51 -40.89 33.33 26.34
N ASN A 52 -41.49 34.20 25.52
CA ASN A 52 -42.14 33.86 24.24
C ASN A 52 -41.29 34.22 23.00
N GLY A 53 -40.03 34.60 23.19
CA GLY A 53 -39.12 34.93 22.10
C GLY A 53 -38.67 33.70 21.32
N CYS A 54 -38.64 33.77 19.99
CA CYS A 54 -38.02 32.71 19.20
C CYS A 54 -36.49 32.82 19.16
N THR A 55 -35.83 31.70 18.89
CA THR A 55 -34.37 31.55 18.82
C THR A 55 -33.77 31.87 17.44
N TYR A 56 -34.51 32.58 16.57
CA TYR A 56 -34.02 32.94 15.24
C TYR A 56 -32.68 33.69 15.31
N PHE A 57 -31.71 33.20 14.53
CA PHE A 57 -30.37 33.74 14.39
C PHE A 57 -29.87 33.47 12.97
N ASP A 58 -29.27 34.47 12.32
CA ASP A 58 -28.61 34.31 11.02
C ASP A 58 -27.43 35.28 10.89
N TRP A 59 -26.34 34.86 10.27
CA TRP A 59 -25.18 35.74 10.08
C TRP A 59 -25.44 36.73 8.94
N PHE A 60 -25.03 37.98 9.14
CA PHE A 60 -25.04 38.97 8.06
C PHE A 60 -23.70 38.92 7.32
N ASP A 61 -23.69 38.20 6.21
CA ASP A 61 -22.55 38.14 5.30
C ASP A 61 -22.87 38.96 4.04
N PRO A 62 -22.36 40.19 3.89
CA PRO A 62 -22.61 40.99 2.70
C PRO A 62 -22.00 40.31 1.46
N PRO A 63 -22.54 40.58 0.25
CA PRO A 63 -21.93 40.09 -0.98
C PRO A 63 -20.44 40.44 -1.02
N THR A 64 -19.61 39.46 -1.34
CA THR A 64 -18.18 39.70 -1.54
C THR A 64 -17.98 40.65 -2.73
N CYS A 65 -16.87 41.40 -2.73
CA CYS A 65 -16.56 42.29 -3.83
C CYS A 65 -16.41 41.51 -5.15
N ALA A 66 -16.60 42.18 -6.30
CA ALA A 66 -16.51 41.53 -7.61
C ALA A 66 -15.21 40.72 -7.79
N ARG A 67 -14.08 41.29 -7.31
CA ARG A 67 -12.78 40.60 -7.30
C ARG A 67 -12.82 39.30 -6.48
N GLY A 68 -13.46 39.30 -5.31
CA GLY A 68 -13.63 38.11 -4.45
C GLY A 68 -14.46 37.03 -5.13
N MET A 69 -15.57 37.42 -5.78
CA MET A 69 -16.39 36.49 -6.55
C MET A 69 -15.62 35.87 -7.74
N ASP A 70 -14.82 36.66 -8.46
CA ASP A 70 -13.99 36.17 -9.57
C ASP A 70 -12.94 35.17 -9.10
N TYR A 71 -12.27 35.42 -7.96
CA TYR A 71 -11.37 34.45 -7.35
C TYR A 71 -12.11 33.19 -6.93
N GLY A 72 -13.27 33.31 -6.28
CA GLY A 72 -14.11 32.17 -5.88
C GLY A 72 -14.44 31.29 -7.08
N ARG A 73 -14.88 31.89 -8.20
CA ARG A 73 -15.16 31.15 -9.45
C ARG A 73 -13.92 30.45 -10.01
N LYS A 74 -12.77 31.13 -10.05
CA LYS A 74 -11.50 30.54 -10.50
C LYS A 74 -11.08 29.36 -9.63
N MET A 75 -11.26 29.45 -8.32
CA MET A 75 -10.94 28.38 -7.39
C MET A 75 -11.87 27.19 -7.56
N VAL A 76 -13.18 27.41 -7.70
CA VAL A 76 -14.13 26.33 -8.01
C VAL A 76 -13.74 25.60 -9.29
N LYS A 77 -13.39 26.35 -10.36
CA LYS A 77 -12.92 25.74 -11.62
C LYS A 77 -11.66 24.90 -11.43
N LYS A 78 -10.70 25.38 -10.62
CA LYS A 78 -9.48 24.63 -10.30
C LYS A 78 -9.76 23.38 -9.47
N ASN A 79 -10.64 23.46 -8.47
CA ASN A 79 -11.02 22.32 -7.65
C ASN A 79 -11.67 21.23 -8.49
N LEU A 80 -12.63 21.58 -9.36
CA LEU A 80 -13.24 20.62 -10.27
C LEU A 80 -12.22 19.98 -11.22
N ALA A 81 -11.26 20.76 -11.73
CA ALA A 81 -10.19 20.22 -12.57
C ALA A 81 -9.24 19.28 -11.80
N LEU A 82 -8.91 19.61 -10.55
CA LEU A 82 -8.11 18.77 -9.67
C LEU A 82 -8.85 17.49 -9.28
N GLU A 83 -10.14 17.56 -8.98
CA GLU A 83 -10.98 16.41 -8.70
C GLU A 83 -11.04 15.45 -9.89
N ALA A 84 -11.17 15.98 -11.11
CA ALA A 84 -11.10 15.19 -12.34
C ALA A 84 -9.73 14.51 -12.53
N GLN A 85 -8.63 15.24 -12.27
CA GLN A 85 -7.28 14.65 -12.32
C GLN A 85 -7.09 13.55 -11.29
N ILE A 86 -7.59 13.73 -10.06
CA ILE A 86 -7.54 12.73 -9.00
C ILE A 86 -8.32 11.48 -9.42
N ALA A 87 -9.50 11.63 -10.03
CA ALA A 87 -10.29 10.52 -10.51
C ALA A 87 -9.56 9.74 -11.61
N GLU A 88 -8.93 10.44 -12.55
CA GLU A 88 -8.15 9.80 -13.62
C GLU A 88 -6.92 9.07 -13.06
N LEU A 89 -6.16 9.72 -12.18
CA LEU A 89 -4.99 9.11 -11.53
C LEU A 89 -5.34 7.86 -10.72
N LYS A 90 -6.49 7.88 -10.04
CA LYS A 90 -6.98 6.68 -9.33
C LYS A 90 -7.25 5.55 -10.30
N LYS A 91 -7.93 5.83 -11.40
CA LYS A 91 -8.23 4.83 -12.44
C LYS A 91 -6.97 4.25 -13.06
N THR A 92 -5.97 5.08 -13.38
CA THR A 92 -4.68 4.59 -13.92
C THR A 92 -3.93 3.76 -12.90
N ASN A 93 -3.93 4.16 -11.63
CA ASN A 93 -3.31 3.38 -10.55
C ASN A 93 -3.99 2.02 -10.37
N GLU A 94 -5.33 1.97 -10.40
CA GLU A 94 -6.08 0.72 -10.34
C GLU A 94 -5.76 -0.22 -11.51
N ALA A 95 -5.64 0.33 -12.73
CA ALA A 95 -5.23 -0.44 -13.91
C ALA A 95 -3.81 -1.01 -13.76
N HIS A 96 -2.85 -0.19 -13.32
CA HIS A 96 -1.48 -0.67 -13.06
C HIS A 96 -1.41 -1.71 -11.95
N ILE A 97 -2.21 -1.57 -10.89
CA ILE A 97 -2.30 -2.57 -9.82
C ILE A 97 -2.86 -3.89 -10.37
N ALA A 98 -3.88 -3.84 -11.22
CA ALA A 98 -4.44 -5.05 -11.85
C ALA A 98 -3.41 -5.75 -12.76
N GLU A 99 -2.65 -4.98 -13.53
CA GLU A 99 -1.59 -5.50 -14.39
C GLU A 99 -0.45 -6.14 -13.58
N LEU A 100 0.01 -5.47 -12.53
CA LEU A 100 1.03 -6.03 -11.62
C LEU A 100 0.55 -7.31 -10.94
N LYS A 101 -0.71 -7.37 -10.51
CA LYS A 101 -1.31 -8.59 -9.94
C LYS A 101 -1.28 -9.75 -10.93
N LYS A 102 -1.72 -9.51 -12.17
CA LYS A 102 -1.69 -10.53 -13.23
C LYS A 102 -0.27 -11.01 -13.53
N SER A 103 0.70 -10.09 -13.57
CA SER A 103 2.11 -10.45 -13.74
C SER A 103 2.61 -11.30 -12.58
N ASN A 104 2.25 -10.96 -11.34
CA ASN A 104 2.64 -11.73 -10.16
C ASN A 104 2.03 -13.14 -10.16
N GLU A 105 0.75 -13.29 -10.53
CA GLU A 105 0.10 -14.59 -10.67
C GLU A 105 0.82 -15.47 -11.70
N SER A 106 1.17 -14.92 -12.86
CA SER A 106 1.95 -15.65 -13.87
C SER A 106 3.36 -16.03 -13.40
N LEU A 107 4.00 -15.19 -12.58
CA LEU A 107 5.29 -15.50 -11.99
C LEU A 107 5.19 -16.62 -10.95
N ILE A 108 4.12 -16.65 -10.15
CA ILE A 108 3.86 -17.72 -9.18
C ILE A 108 3.69 -19.05 -9.91
N GLU A 109 2.90 -19.09 -10.98
CA GLU A 109 2.72 -20.30 -11.80
C GLU A 109 4.05 -20.81 -12.36
N LYS A 110 4.89 -19.91 -12.88
CA LYS A 110 6.25 -20.28 -13.35
C LYS A 110 7.14 -20.80 -12.24
N ILE A 111 7.03 -20.25 -11.02
CA ILE A 111 7.80 -20.75 -9.88
C ILE A 111 7.36 -22.17 -9.53
N GLU A 112 6.06 -22.44 -9.52
CA GLU A 112 5.52 -23.78 -9.25
C GLU A 112 5.99 -24.80 -10.29
N GLU A 113 5.97 -24.45 -11.58
CA GLU A 113 6.49 -25.29 -12.67
C GLU A 113 8.00 -25.55 -12.52
N LEU A 114 8.78 -24.52 -12.16
CA LEU A 114 10.22 -24.71 -11.92
C LEU A 114 10.50 -25.59 -10.71
N LEU A 115 9.65 -25.54 -9.67
CA LEU A 115 9.79 -26.39 -8.50
C LEU A 115 9.53 -27.87 -8.83
N THR A 116 8.54 -28.17 -9.68
CA THR A 116 8.28 -29.56 -10.09
C THR A 116 9.42 -30.11 -10.92
N ILE A 117 9.90 -29.36 -11.92
CA ILE A 117 11.05 -29.73 -12.74
C ILE A 117 12.29 -29.99 -11.88
N ASN A 118 12.53 -29.14 -10.88
CA ASN A 118 13.69 -29.27 -10.00
C ASN A 118 13.64 -30.54 -9.15
N GLU A 119 12.46 -30.94 -8.65
CA GLU A 119 12.33 -32.20 -7.90
C GLU A 119 12.47 -33.43 -8.81
N GLU A 120 11.96 -33.38 -10.04
CA GLU A 120 12.17 -34.43 -11.04
C GLU A 120 13.65 -34.62 -11.37
N GLN A 121 14.36 -33.52 -11.64
CA GLN A 121 15.80 -33.54 -11.91
C GLN A 121 16.59 -34.09 -10.72
N LYS A 122 16.21 -33.71 -9.49
CA LYS A 122 16.83 -34.24 -8.28
C LYS A 122 16.61 -35.74 -8.13
N HIS A 123 15.40 -36.25 -8.44
CA HIS A 123 15.12 -37.68 -8.43
C HIS A 123 15.92 -38.43 -9.49
N GLU A 124 16.05 -37.87 -10.70
CA GLU A 124 16.89 -38.43 -11.77
C GLU A 124 18.36 -38.49 -11.35
N MET A 125 18.89 -37.40 -10.79
CA MET A 125 20.25 -37.32 -10.27
C MET A 125 20.53 -38.35 -9.18
N GLU A 126 19.60 -38.54 -8.24
CA GLU A 126 19.74 -39.56 -7.19
C GLU A 126 19.70 -40.99 -7.79
N GLY A 127 18.84 -41.22 -8.79
CA GLY A 127 18.82 -42.47 -9.54
C GLY A 127 20.17 -42.76 -10.21
N GLN A 128 20.74 -41.77 -10.91
CA GLN A 128 22.06 -41.88 -11.52
C GLN A 128 23.15 -42.13 -10.47
N ARG A 129 23.10 -41.46 -9.33
CA ARG A 129 24.04 -41.64 -8.21
C ARG A 129 24.05 -43.09 -7.72
N VAL A 130 22.87 -43.68 -7.48
CA VAL A 130 22.76 -45.08 -7.03
C VAL A 130 23.37 -46.06 -8.05
N VAL A 131 23.12 -45.83 -9.34
CA VAL A 131 23.70 -46.67 -10.41
C VAL A 131 25.23 -46.55 -10.42
N ILE A 132 25.76 -45.33 -10.33
CA ILE A 132 27.21 -45.08 -10.28
C ILE A 132 27.82 -45.78 -9.06
N GLU A 133 27.22 -45.66 -7.88
CA GLU A 133 27.69 -46.33 -6.67
C GLU A 133 27.71 -47.86 -6.82
N ALA A 134 26.67 -48.45 -7.44
CA ALA A 134 26.60 -49.88 -7.70
C ALA A 134 27.67 -50.36 -8.69
N LEU A 135 27.91 -49.60 -9.78
CA LEU A 135 28.97 -49.89 -10.75
C LEU A 135 30.36 -49.81 -10.12
N MET A 136 30.62 -48.78 -9.31
CA MET A 136 31.87 -48.62 -8.57
C MET A 136 32.11 -49.81 -7.62
N LYS A 137 31.09 -50.25 -6.89
CA LYS A 137 31.17 -51.44 -6.02
C LYS A 137 31.42 -52.72 -6.82
N LYS A 138 30.79 -52.89 -7.98
CA LYS A 138 31.02 -54.06 -8.84
C LYS A 138 32.45 -54.08 -9.37
N SER A 139 32.98 -52.93 -9.78
CA SER A 139 34.37 -52.78 -10.23
C SER A 139 35.38 -53.16 -9.15
N THR A 140 35.21 -52.65 -7.93
CA THR A 140 36.11 -52.94 -6.81
C THR A 140 36.08 -54.42 -6.41
N VAL A 141 34.90 -55.06 -6.41
CA VAL A 141 34.77 -56.50 -6.16
C VAL A 141 35.45 -57.32 -7.26
N HIS A 142 35.25 -56.94 -8.53
CA HIS A 142 35.91 -57.59 -9.66
C HIS A 142 37.45 -57.52 -9.53
N GLU A 143 37.98 -56.35 -9.20
CA GLU A 143 39.42 -56.15 -9.00
C GLU A 143 39.98 -56.95 -7.82
N ALA A 144 39.27 -56.99 -6.69
CA ALA A 144 39.65 -57.82 -5.55
C ALA A 144 39.66 -59.32 -5.88
N ASN A 145 38.66 -59.80 -6.62
CA ASN A 145 38.60 -61.20 -7.06
C ASN A 145 39.74 -61.54 -8.02
N TRP A 146 40.04 -60.64 -8.97
CA TRP A 146 41.16 -60.78 -9.89
C TRP A 146 42.50 -60.86 -9.14
N ASN A 147 42.70 -60.01 -8.14
CA ASN A 147 43.91 -60.02 -7.32
C ASN A 147 44.05 -61.31 -6.50
N LYS A 148 42.96 -61.83 -5.93
CA LYS A 148 42.96 -63.14 -5.25
C LYS A 148 43.36 -64.27 -6.20
N MET A 149 42.81 -64.29 -7.42
CA MET A 149 43.16 -65.29 -8.44
C MET A 149 44.64 -65.20 -8.83
N LYS A 150 45.18 -63.99 -9.04
CA LYS A 150 46.62 -63.78 -9.30
C LYS A 150 47.48 -64.33 -8.17
N ILE A 151 47.14 -64.04 -6.92
CA ILE A 151 47.89 -64.55 -5.75
C ILE A 151 47.83 -66.08 -5.69
N ALA A 152 46.66 -66.69 -5.89
CA ALA A 152 46.51 -68.14 -5.88
C ALA A 152 47.38 -68.81 -6.97
N LEU A 153 47.39 -68.25 -8.18
CA LEU A 153 48.25 -68.73 -9.27
C LEU A 153 49.75 -68.56 -8.94
N LEU A 154 50.15 -67.43 -8.37
CA LEU A 154 51.53 -67.22 -7.92
C LEU A 154 51.94 -68.22 -6.83
N VAL A 155 51.07 -68.48 -5.84
CA VAL A 155 51.34 -69.47 -4.79
C VAL A 155 51.47 -70.87 -5.37
N LEU A 156 50.56 -71.28 -6.26
CA LEU A 156 50.64 -72.57 -6.94
C LEU A 156 51.94 -72.70 -7.75
N PHE A 157 52.32 -71.65 -8.47
CA PHE A 157 53.58 -71.60 -9.22
C PHE A 157 54.81 -71.77 -8.30
N LEU A 158 54.84 -71.07 -7.16
CA LEU A 158 55.91 -71.20 -6.17
C LEU A 158 55.97 -72.60 -5.55
N VAL A 159 54.83 -73.22 -5.24
CA VAL A 159 54.78 -74.61 -4.73
C VAL A 159 55.38 -75.58 -5.75
N VAL A 160 55.03 -75.44 -7.04
CA VAL A 160 55.60 -76.27 -8.11
C VAL A 160 57.12 -76.09 -8.19
N ILE A 161 57.64 -74.85 -8.12
CA ILE A 161 59.08 -74.60 -8.08
C ILE A 161 59.74 -75.30 -6.89
N CYS A 162 59.17 -75.17 -5.68
CA CYS A 162 59.71 -75.80 -4.47
C CYS A 162 59.72 -77.34 -4.54
N MET A 163 58.78 -77.97 -5.25
CA MET A 163 58.78 -79.43 -5.47
C MET A 163 59.89 -79.89 -6.43
N TRP A 164 60.39 -78.99 -7.30
CA TRP A 164 61.41 -79.28 -8.31
C TRP A 164 62.82 -78.84 -7.89
N VAL A 165 62.93 -77.89 -6.96
CA VAL A 165 64.18 -77.58 -6.27
C VAL A 165 64.44 -78.69 -5.26
N LYS A 166 65.25 -79.69 -5.64
CA LYS A 166 65.77 -80.68 -4.70
C LYS A 166 66.53 -79.96 -3.57
N PRO A 167 66.47 -80.45 -2.32
CA PRO A 167 67.42 -80.01 -1.30
C PRO A 167 68.82 -80.20 -1.87
N ASN A 168 69.66 -79.17 -1.85
CA ASN A 168 71.09 -79.41 -1.95
C ASN A 168 71.42 -80.33 -0.78
N ASP A 169 71.80 -81.57 -1.09
CA ASP A 169 72.31 -82.50 -0.12
C ASP A 169 73.44 -81.81 0.64
N ALA A 170 73.34 -81.92 1.97
CA ALA A 170 74.29 -81.40 2.92
C ALA A 170 75.74 -81.80 2.59
N VAL A 171 76.66 -80.88 2.87
CA VAL A 171 77.97 -81.21 3.45
C VAL A 171 78.11 -80.37 4.72
#